data_AF-A0A8H4V137-F1
#
_entry.id   AF-A0A8H4V137-F1
#
_cell.length_a   1.000
_cell.length_b   1.000
_cell.length_c   1.000
_cell.angle_alpha   90.00
_cell.angle_beta   90.00
_cell.angle_gamma   90.00
#
_symmetry.space_group_name_H-M   'P 1'
#
loop_
_entity.id
_entity.type
_entity.pdbx_description
1 polymer ?
#
loop_
_entity_poly.entity_id
_entity_poly.type
_entity_poly.pdbx_seq_one_letter_code
_entity_poly.pdbx_strand_id
1 'polypeptide(L)' 'MSATKPTAAAVHSAIRLLIENLVNIKDDTGKFLLYLDDGRVIDTKSWAGWEWTHGIGLYGVWKYYEITGHESLLKIIEDW' A
#
# COMPACT_ATOMS: atom_id res chain seq x y z
N MET A 1 -16.86 26.21 -15.11
CA MET A 1 -15.39 26.34 -15.05
C MET A 1 -14.79 24.96 -15.23
N SER A 2 -13.91 24.73 -16.20
CA SER A 2 -13.25 23.43 -16.36
C SER A 2 -12.13 23.32 -15.32
N ALA A 3 -12.11 22.24 -14.53
CA ALA A 3 -11.04 22.00 -13.57
C ALA A 3 -9.71 21.81 -14.32
N THR A 4 -8.69 22.57 -13.93
CA THR A 4 -7.35 22.44 -14.49
C THR A 4 -6.77 21.07 -14.14
N LYS A 5 -6.25 20.35 -15.15
CA LYS A 5 -5.61 19.05 -14.94
C LYS A 5 -4.35 19.21 -14.07
N PRO A 6 -4.07 18.28 -13.14
CA PRO A 6 -2.85 18.30 -12.36
C PRO A 6 -1.62 18.09 -13.26
N THR A 7 -0.49 18.67 -12.86
CA THR A 7 0.80 18.42 -13.53
C THR A 7 1.27 17.00 -13.24
N ALA A 8 2.11 16.44 -14.12
CA ALA A 8 2.72 15.13 -13.89
C ALA A 8 3.46 15.07 -12.54
N ALA A 9 4.23 16.12 -12.20
CA ALA A 9 4.95 16.20 -10.93
C ALA A 9 4.02 16.16 -9.70
N ALA A 10 2.85 16.80 -9.77
CA ALA A 10 1.85 16.74 -8.72
C ALA A 10 1.28 15.33 -8.58
N VAL A 11 0.99 14.65 -9.70
CA VAL A 11 0.52 13.26 -9.71
C VAL A 11 1.56 12.31 -9.10
N HIS A 12 2.83 12.39 -9.53
CA HIS A 12 3.91 11.56 -8.97
C HIS A 12 4.10 11.78 -7.47
N SER A 13 3.95 13.03 -7.00
CA SER A 13 4.04 13.34 -5.57
C SER A 13 2.89 12.73 -4.77
N ALA A 14 1.66 12.82 -5.30
CA ALA A 14 0.51 12.20 -4.68
C ALA A 14 0.63 10.67 -4.63
N ILE A 15 1.09 10.02 -5.70
CA ILE A 15 1.29 8.57 -5.74
C ILE A 15 2.32 8.14 -4.69
N ARG A 16 3.46 8.83 -4.60
CA ARG A 16 4.50 8.50 -3.60
C ARG A 16 3.96 8.63 -2.17
N LEU A 17 3.20 9.69 -1.88
CA LEU A 17 2.59 9.89 -0.57
C LEU A 17 1.55 8.81 -0.24
N LEU A 18 0.78 8.35 -1.23
CA LEU A 18 -0.17 7.25 -1.06
C LEU A 18 0.54 5.92 -0.78
N ILE A 19 1.62 5.61 -1.50
CA ILE A 19 2.42 4.40 -1.26
C ILE A 19 3.06 4.46 0.12
N GLU A 20 3.64 5.60 0.49
CA GLU A 20 4.23 5.80 1.83
C GLU A 20 3.19 5.59 2.93
N ASN A 21 1.99 6.14 2.78
CA ASN A 21 0.91 5.92 3.74
C ASN A 21 0.50 4.44 3.82
N LEU A 22 0.29 3.80 2.66
CA LEU A 22 -0.12 2.40 2.54
C LEU A 22 0.82 1.44 3.28
N VAL A 23 2.13 1.55 3.02
CA VAL A 23 3.13 0.62 3.61
C VAL A 23 3.40 0.87 5.09
N ASN A 24 2.91 2.00 5.63
CA ASN A 24 3.01 2.35 7.04
C ASN A 24 1.69 2.17 7.80
N ILE A 25 0.64 1.60 7.18
CA ILE A 25 -0.58 1.24 7.91
C ILE A 25 -0.22 0.19 8.96
N LYS A 26 -0.69 0.41 10.19
CA LYS A 26 -0.47 -0.45 11.34
C LYS A 26 -1.62 -0.35 12.35
N ASP A 27 -1.94 -1.45 13.00
CA ASP A 27 -2.83 -1.48 14.17
C ASP A 27 -2.03 -1.77 15.45
N ASP A 28 -1.38 -0.72 15.97
CA ASP A 28 -0.61 -0.80 17.22
C ASP A 28 -1.46 -1.17 18.45
N THR A 29 -2.80 -1.07 18.34
CA THR A 29 -3.74 -1.32 19.45
C THR A 29 -4.33 -2.72 19.45
N GLY A 30 -4.24 -3.43 18.33
CA GLY A 30 -4.92 -4.71 18.10
C GLY A 30 -6.46 -4.59 18.05
N LYS A 31 -7.00 -3.38 17.87
CA LYS A 31 -8.44 -3.11 17.85
C LYS A 31 -9.17 -3.85 16.73
N PHE A 32 -8.48 -4.14 15.64
CA PHE A 32 -9.03 -4.69 14.41
C PHE A 32 -8.52 -6.11 14.11
N LEU A 33 -7.90 -6.78 15.08
CA LEU A 33 -7.52 -8.17 14.96
C LEU A 33 -8.76 -9.04 14.72
N LEU A 34 -8.66 -9.93 13.74
CA LEU A 34 -9.69 -10.91 13.44
C LEU A 34 -9.38 -12.21 14.18
N TYR A 35 -10.32 -12.66 14.99
CA TYR A 35 -10.23 -13.93 15.72
C TYR A 35 -11.07 -14.98 15.00
N LEU A 36 -10.47 -16.13 14.72
CA LEU A 36 -11.13 -17.25 14.06
C LEU A 36 -11.44 -18.36 15.08
N ASP A 37 -12.46 -19.16 14.80
CA ASP A 37 -12.91 -20.25 15.68
C ASP A 37 -11.84 -21.34 15.90
N ASP A 38 -10.82 -21.42 15.04
CA ASP A 38 -9.67 -22.32 15.18
C ASP A 38 -8.52 -21.73 16.03
N GLY A 39 -8.72 -20.57 16.65
CA GLY A 39 -7.77 -19.92 17.54
C GLY A 39 -6.73 -19.03 16.84
N ARG A 40 -6.76 -18.93 15.50
CA ARG A 40 -5.91 -17.95 14.79
C ARG A 40 -6.34 -16.52 15.10
N VAL A 41 -5.34 -15.65 15.17
CA VAL A 41 -5.49 -14.20 15.28
C VAL A 41 -4.81 -13.57 14.09
N ILE A 42 -5.58 -12.86 13.26
CA ILE A 42 -5.10 -12.30 12.00
C ILE A 42 -5.08 -10.78 12.10
N ASP A 43 -3.92 -10.19 11.81
CA ASP A 43 -3.80 -8.76 11.54
C ASP A 43 -4.28 -8.47 10.11
N THR A 44 -5.46 -7.87 10.00
CA THR A 44 -6.10 -7.54 8.73
C THR A 44 -5.82 -6.12 8.27
N LYS A 45 -5.03 -5.34 9.02
CA LYS A 45 -4.82 -3.91 8.81
C LYS A 45 -3.38 -3.56 8.49
N SER A 46 -2.44 -4.03 9.29
CA SER A 46 -1.04 -3.62 9.15
C SER A 46 -0.45 -4.13 7.84
N TRP A 47 0.52 -3.40 7.29
CA TRP A 47 1.21 -3.80 6.05
C TRP A 47 1.87 -5.19 6.14
N ALA A 48 2.28 -5.60 7.34
CA ALA A 48 2.83 -6.93 7.61
C ALA A 48 1.78 -8.06 7.59
N GLY A 49 0.52 -7.77 7.26
CA GLY A 49 -0.54 -8.75 7.10
C GLY A 49 -0.56 -9.37 5.69
N TRP A 50 -1.37 -10.41 5.53
CA TRP A 50 -1.61 -11.04 4.23
C TRP A 50 -3.11 -11.08 3.93
N GLU A 51 -3.56 -10.04 3.22
CA GLU A 51 -4.96 -9.89 2.82
C GLU A 51 -5.06 -9.45 1.37
N TRP A 52 -6.24 -9.61 0.75
CA TRP A 52 -6.48 -9.21 -0.64
C TRP A 52 -6.18 -7.73 -0.91
N THR A 53 -6.33 -6.87 0.10
CA THR A 53 -5.98 -5.44 0.05
C THR A 53 -4.50 -5.21 -0.25
N HIS A 54 -3.61 -6.01 0.34
CA HIS A 54 -2.18 -5.97 0.07
C HIS A 54 -1.90 -6.34 -1.39
N GLY A 55 -2.58 -7.37 -1.91
CA GLY A 55 -2.48 -7.73 -3.33
C GLY A 55 -2.82 -6.57 -4.28
N ILE A 56 -3.87 -5.80 -3.98
CA ILE A 56 -4.21 -4.59 -4.76
C ILE A 56 -3.13 -3.51 -4.62
N GLY A 57 -2.65 -3.28 -3.41
CA GLY A 57 -1.57 -2.33 -3.13
C GLY A 57 -0.28 -2.64 -3.88
N LEU A 58 0.20 -3.88 -3.76
CA LEU A 58 1.39 -4.39 -4.44
C LEU A 58 1.27 -4.31 -5.95
N TYR A 59 0.09 -4.64 -6.50
CA TYR A 59 -0.14 -4.49 -7.93
C TYR A 59 -0.03 -3.02 -8.38
N GLY A 60 -0.58 -2.08 -7.60
CA GLY A 60 -0.41 -0.65 -7.86
C GLY A 60 1.06 -0.20 -7.83
N VAL A 61 1.83 -0.66 -6.84
CA VAL A 61 3.27 -0.40 -6.73
C VAL A 61 4.02 -1.00 -7.92
N TRP A 62 3.70 -2.22 -8.33
CA TRP A 62 4.29 -2.88 -9.50
C TRP A 62 4.04 -2.09 -10.79
N LYS A 63 2.78 -1.69 -11.05
CA LYS A 63 2.45 -0.88 -12.24
C LYS A 63 3.21 0.45 -12.23
N TYR A 64 3.41 1.05 -11.06
CA TYR A 64 4.16 2.30 -10.94
C TYR A 64 5.67 2.09 -11.11
N TYR A 65 6.20 0.96 -10.65
CA TYR A 65 7.56 0.52 -10.94
C TYR A 65 7.77 0.33 -12.44
N GLU A 66 6.86 -0.33 -13.15
CA GLU A 66 6.96 -0.50 -14.62
C GLU A 66 7.00 0.83 -15.38
N ILE A 67 6.31 1.87 -14.89
CA ILE A 67 6.28 3.20 -15.52
C ILE A 67 7.57 4.00 -15.25
N THR A 68 8.12 3.87 -14.04
CA THR A 68 9.16 4.80 -13.55
C THR A 68 10.55 4.18 -13.42
N GLY A 69 10.64 2.86 -13.29
CA GLY A 69 11.88 2.13 -13.03
C GLY A 69 12.53 2.42 -11.67
N HIS A 70 11.83 3.08 -10.73
CA HIS A 70 12.41 3.40 -9.42
C HIS A 70 12.59 2.14 -8.56
N GLU A 71 13.85 1.77 -8.29
CA GLU A 71 14.23 0.57 -7.53
C GLU A 71 13.59 0.48 -6.13
N SER A 72 13.33 1.63 -5.49
CA SER A 72 12.67 1.65 -4.17
C SER A 72 11.27 1.03 -4.20
N LEU A 73 10.58 1.07 -5.34
CA LEU A 73 9.25 0.47 -5.51
C LEU A 73 9.33 -1.05 -5.61
N LEU A 74 10.33 -1.56 -6.33
CA LEU A 74 10.58 -3.00 -6.41
C LEU A 74 10.97 -3.54 -5.02
N LYS A 75 11.81 -2.80 -4.29
CA LYS A 75 12.18 -3.16 -2.93
C LYS A 75 10.98 -3.30 -1.99
N ILE A 76 9.98 -2.42 -2.07
CA ILE A 76 8.74 -2.54 -1.29
C ILE A 76 8.03 -3.87 -1.54
N ILE A 77 8.04 -4.36 -2.79
CA ILE A 77 7.39 -5.61 -3.19
C ILE A 77 8.21 -6.82 -2.72
N GLU A 78 9.54 -6.77 -2.85
CA GLU A 78 10.43 -7.87 -2.48
C GLU A 78 10.62 -8.02 -0.96
N ASP A 79 10.50 -6.93 -0.20
CA ASP A 79 10.59 -6.93 1.26
C ASP A 79 9.30 -7.38 1.96
N TRP A 80 8.16 -7.41 1.26
CA TRP A 80 6.85 -7.81 1.80
C TRP A 80 6.67 -9.33 1.78
#